data_AF-A0A9B2JQU1-F1
#
_entry.id   AF-A0A9B2JQU1-F1
#
_cell.length_a   1.000
_cell.length_b   1.000
_cell.length_c   1.000
_cell.angle_alpha   90.00
_cell.angle_beta   90.00
_cell.angle_gamma   90.00
#
_symmetry.space_group_name_H-M   'P 1'
#
loop_
_entity.id
_entity.type
_entity.pdbx_description
1 polymer ?
#
loop_
_entity_poly.entity_id
_entity_poly.type
_entity_poly.pdbx_seq_one_letter_code
_entity_poly.pdbx_strand_id
1 'polypeptide(L)'
;MISDGIERGIACFKCYASQSGHEKTDLLCSHFDGSPRFQVYCPSSTLCGKRTIYSKFKTPMITTVERDCAPQKRTVLTYSDNKWQNREEIVTSAYKEGCFIGEDRGAPAGPSEYCFCGHHLCNSSEPTKTINMSYIFILITVLLFATLL
;
A
#
# COMPACT_ATOMS: atom_id res chain seq x y z
N MET A 1 -2.77 14.95 35.07
CA MET A 1 -2.20 15.62 33.88
C MET A 1 -0.97 14.84 33.46
N ILE A 2 -1.02 14.27 32.25
CA ILE A 2 0.05 14.08 31.24
C ILE A 2 -0.64 13.22 30.17
N SER A 3 -1.14 13.92 29.17
CA SER A 3 -1.66 13.35 27.93
C SER A 3 -0.43 13.00 27.10
N ASP A 4 0.09 11.79 27.25
CA ASP A 4 1.24 11.35 26.47
C ASP A 4 0.75 10.92 25.08
N GLY A 5 0.70 11.89 24.18
CA GLY A 5 0.36 11.72 22.77
C GLY A 5 1.51 11.04 22.04
N ILE A 6 1.56 9.71 22.10
CA ILE A 6 2.33 8.92 21.14
C ILE A 6 1.66 9.12 19.78
N GLU A 7 2.38 9.66 18.79
CA GLU A 7 2.00 9.52 17.37
C GLU A 7 1.90 8.02 17.04
N ARG A 8 0.72 7.43 17.18
CA ARG A 8 0.45 6.01 16.85
C ARG A 8 0.04 5.82 15.39
N GLY A 9 0.33 6.79 14.52
CA GLY A 9 0.00 6.77 13.11
C GLY A 9 1.21 6.51 12.24
N ILE A 10 0.97 6.13 10.99
CA ILE A 10 1.99 5.90 9.97
C ILE A 10 1.81 6.88 8.82
N ALA A 11 2.90 7.32 8.19
CA ALA A 11 2.83 8.09 6.95
C ALA A 11 2.92 7.11 5.77
N CYS A 12 2.03 7.23 4.79
CA CYS A 12 1.97 6.35 3.63
C CYS A 12 1.85 7.13 2.34
N PHE A 13 2.09 6.49 1.21
CA PHE A 13 1.67 7.01 -0.08
C PHE A 13 0.20 6.67 -0.35
N LYS A 14 -0.51 7.60 -0.98
CA LYS A 14 -1.91 7.49 -1.37
C LYS A 14 -2.09 7.84 -2.84
N CYS A 15 -2.60 6.91 -3.62
CA CYS A 15 -3.02 7.15 -4.99
C CYS A 15 -4.07 6.13 -5.44
N TYR A 16 -4.86 6.50 -6.44
CA TYR A 16 -5.99 5.74 -6.95
C TYR A 16 -5.69 5.14 -8.33
N ALA A 17 -6.23 3.96 -8.63
CA ALA A 17 -6.01 3.29 -9.91
C ALA A 17 -6.73 4.00 -11.08
N SER A 18 -7.87 4.63 -10.79
CA SER A 18 -8.65 5.41 -11.76
C SER A 18 -9.41 6.55 -11.07
N GLN A 19 -9.98 7.46 -11.86
CA GLN A 19 -10.91 8.47 -11.33
C GLN A 19 -12.21 7.79 -10.90
N SER A 20 -12.78 8.21 -9.76
CA SER A 20 -14.15 7.85 -9.39
C SER A 20 -15.11 8.70 -10.23
N GLY A 21 -16.23 8.13 -10.67
CA GLY A 21 -17.12 8.76 -11.66
C GLY A 21 -17.78 10.08 -11.23
N HIS A 22 -17.70 10.45 -9.95
CA HIS A 22 -18.29 11.67 -9.39
C HIS A 22 -17.26 12.71 -8.93
N GLU A 23 -15.99 12.35 -8.76
CA GLU A 23 -14.98 13.23 -8.18
C GLU A 23 -13.63 13.05 -8.91
N LYS A 24 -13.16 14.13 -9.57
CA LYS A 24 -11.84 14.13 -10.19
C LYS A 24 -10.78 14.24 -9.10
N THR A 25 -9.89 13.26 -9.05
CA THR A 25 -8.72 13.26 -8.18
C THR A 25 -7.45 13.37 -9.02
N ASP A 26 -6.53 14.24 -8.60
CA ASP A 26 -5.20 14.38 -9.20
C ASP A 26 -4.20 13.34 -8.66
N LEU A 27 -4.62 12.52 -7.70
CA LEU A 27 -3.81 11.48 -7.05
C LEU A 27 -3.90 10.14 -7.79
N LEU A 28 -3.76 10.15 -9.11
CA LEU A 28 -3.72 8.90 -9.89
C LEU A 28 -2.38 8.19 -9.72
N CYS A 29 -2.39 6.88 -9.49
CA CYS A 29 -1.16 6.09 -9.39
C CYS A 29 -0.38 6.04 -10.71
N SER A 30 -1.03 6.30 -11.86
CA SER A 30 -0.36 6.48 -13.15
C SER A 30 0.61 7.67 -13.17
N HIS A 31 0.43 8.64 -12.26
CA HIS A 31 1.29 9.82 -12.12
C HIS A 31 2.10 9.79 -10.82
N PHE A 32 2.16 8.63 -10.14
CA PHE A 32 2.87 8.49 -8.89
C PHE A 32 4.38 8.71 -9.10
N ASP A 33 4.94 9.66 -8.37
CA ASP A 33 6.33 10.09 -8.45
C ASP A 33 7.03 10.07 -7.07
N GLY A 34 6.35 9.57 -6.04
CA GLY A 34 6.84 9.57 -4.65
C GLY A 34 6.92 10.95 -4.00
N SER A 35 6.43 12.00 -4.65
CA SER A 35 6.48 13.37 -4.11
C SER A 35 5.52 13.55 -2.93
N PRO A 36 5.70 14.61 -2.11
CA PRO A 36 4.86 14.88 -0.95
C PRO A 36 3.37 14.99 -1.23
N ARG A 37 2.95 15.33 -2.46
CA ARG A 37 1.53 15.41 -2.83
C ARG A 37 0.80 14.07 -2.70
N PHE A 38 1.53 12.96 -2.79
CA PHE A 38 1.00 11.61 -2.59
C PHE A 38 1.11 11.13 -1.15
N GLN A 39 1.69 11.91 -0.23
CA GLN A 39 1.84 11.46 1.16
C GLN A 39 0.56 11.72 1.94
N VAL A 40 0.19 10.77 2.78
CA VAL A 40 -0.94 10.87 3.71
C VAL A 40 -0.49 10.40 5.09
N TYR A 41 -0.96 11.07 6.15
CA TYR A 41 -0.80 10.59 7.51
C TYR A 41 -2.02 9.76 7.95
N CYS A 42 -1.75 8.58 8.48
CA CYS A 42 -2.74 7.56 8.82
C CYS A 42 -2.81 7.37 10.35
N PRO A 43 -3.58 8.20 11.10
CA PRO A 43 -3.62 8.12 12.56
C PRO A 43 -4.29 6.85 13.09
N SER A 44 -5.14 6.20 12.29
CA SER A 44 -5.88 4.98 12.63
C SER A 44 -5.29 3.73 11.97
N SER A 45 -4.01 3.76 11.59
CA SER A 45 -3.33 2.64 10.94
C SER A 45 -1.87 2.54 11.41
N THR A 46 -1.35 1.33 11.37
CA THR A 46 0.04 0.98 11.68
C THR A 46 0.78 0.43 10.47
N LEU A 47 0.09 0.22 9.35
CA LEU A 47 0.65 -0.35 8.12
C LEU A 47 0.25 0.51 6.91
N CYS A 48 1.14 0.62 5.94
CA CYS A 48 0.78 1.08 4.60
C CYS A 48 0.32 -0.09 3.74
N GLY A 49 -0.62 0.17 2.84
CA GLY A 49 -1.14 -0.79 1.89
C GLY A 49 -0.79 -0.44 0.45
N LYS A 50 -0.55 -1.46 -0.36
CA LYS A 50 -0.49 -1.39 -1.82
C LYS A 50 -1.29 -2.54 -2.40
N ARG A 51 -2.13 -2.23 -3.39
CA ARG A 51 -2.91 -3.22 -4.13
C ARG A 51 -2.51 -3.19 -5.60
N THR A 52 -2.10 -4.33 -6.13
CA THR A 52 -1.82 -4.51 -7.55
C THR A 52 -3.02 -5.21 -8.19
N ILE A 53 -3.68 -4.54 -9.12
CA ILE A 53 -4.86 -5.03 -9.83
C ILE A 53 -4.45 -5.39 -11.24
N TYR A 54 -4.80 -6.60 -11.65
CA TYR A 54 -4.57 -7.09 -12.99
C TYR A 54 -5.84 -6.90 -13.82
N SER A 55 -5.69 -6.53 -15.09
CA SER A 55 -6.79 -6.41 -16.04
C SER A 55 -6.42 -7.02 -17.38
N LYS A 56 -7.33 -7.82 -17.94
CA LYS A 56 -7.23 -8.43 -19.27
C LYS A 56 -8.25 -7.78 -20.18
N PHE A 57 -7.98 -6.55 -20.63
CA PHE A 57 -8.90 -5.88 -21.56
C PHE A 57 -8.60 -6.22 -23.03
N LYS A 58 -7.33 -6.42 -23.40
CA LYS A 58 -6.80 -7.03 -24.65
C LYS A 58 -5.37 -7.51 -24.34
N THR A 59 -4.75 -8.39 -25.14
CA THR A 59 -3.29 -8.65 -25.03
C THR A 59 -2.55 -7.34 -25.31
N PRO A 60 -1.67 -6.80 -24.43
CA PRO A 60 -1.10 -7.34 -23.19
C PRO A 60 -1.87 -7.02 -21.89
N MET A 61 -1.58 -7.81 -20.83
CA MET A 61 -2.11 -7.64 -19.47
C MET A 61 -1.77 -6.25 -18.90
N ILE A 62 -2.79 -5.50 -18.50
CA ILE A 62 -2.64 -4.18 -17.90
C ILE A 62 -2.58 -4.36 -16.38
N THR A 63 -1.60 -3.72 -15.75
CA THR A 63 -1.48 -3.70 -14.29
C THR A 63 -1.75 -2.29 -13.79
N THR A 64 -2.71 -2.14 -12.89
CA THR A 64 -2.95 -0.89 -12.17
C THR A 64 -2.60 -1.07 -10.70
N VAL A 65 -2.30 0.04 -10.02
CA VAL A 65 -1.88 0.04 -8.62
C VAL A 65 -2.76 1.02 -7.86
N GLU A 66 -3.03 0.69 -6.61
CA GLU A 66 -3.61 1.59 -5.60
C GLU A 66 -2.72 1.58 -4.37
N ARG A 67 -2.59 2.73 -3.72
CA ARG A 67 -1.81 2.91 -2.50
C ARG A 67 -2.65 3.69 -1.50
N ASP A 68 -2.65 3.27 -0.24
CA ASP A 68 -3.27 4.03 0.87
C ASP A 68 -2.78 3.46 2.22
N CYS A 69 -3.31 3.97 3.32
CA CYS A 69 -3.24 3.34 4.64
C CYS A 69 -3.87 1.92 4.62
N ALA A 70 -3.36 0.99 5.41
CA ALA A 70 -4.07 -0.27 5.65
C ALA A 70 -5.35 0.00 6.46
N PRO A 71 -6.53 -0.53 6.07
CA PRO A 71 -7.79 -0.22 6.74
C PRO A 71 -7.95 -1.04 8.03
N GLN A 72 -7.17 -0.69 9.06
CA GLN A 72 -7.16 -1.34 10.38
C GLN A 72 -8.14 -0.71 11.38
N LYS A 73 -8.83 0.36 10.99
CA LYS A 73 -9.80 1.07 11.83
C LYS A 73 -11.09 0.27 11.97
N ARG A 74 -11.49 0.01 13.21
CA ARG A 74 -12.79 -0.56 13.57
C ARG A 74 -13.51 0.38 14.53
N THR A 75 -14.79 0.62 14.28
CA THR A 75 -15.65 1.33 15.23
C THR A 75 -16.38 0.31 16.10
N VAL A 76 -16.27 0.45 17.42
CA VAL A 76 -16.94 -0.39 18.42
C VAL A 76 -17.86 0.48 19.25
N LEU A 77 -19.07 -0.01 19.52
CA LEU A 77 -20.00 0.66 20.42
C LEU A 77 -19.71 0.23 21.86
N THR A 78 -19.32 1.18 22.70
CA THR A 78 -19.04 0.96 24.13
C THR A 78 -19.98 1.78 24.99
N TYR A 79 -20.50 1.21 26.08
CA TYR A 79 -21.31 1.94 27.04
C TYR A 79 -20.41 2.56 28.11
N SER A 80 -20.31 3.89 28.14
CA SER A 80 -19.58 4.64 29.17
C SER A 80 -20.26 5.97 29.47
N ASP A 81 -20.13 6.46 30.69
CA ASP A 81 -20.73 7.72 31.14
C ASP A 81 -22.26 7.77 30.94
N ASN A 82 -22.94 6.66 31.25
CA ASN A 82 -24.39 6.48 31.09
C ASN A 82 -24.91 6.67 29.66
N LYS A 83 -24.06 6.60 28.64
CA LYS A 83 -24.44 6.68 27.23
C LYS A 83 -23.67 5.70 26.35
N TRP A 84 -24.27 5.32 25.23
CA TRP A 84 -23.56 4.59 24.18
C TRP A 84 -22.62 5.54 23.44
N GLN A 85 -21.35 5.15 23.30
CA GLN A 85 -20.32 5.92 22.63
C GLN A 85 -19.61 5.05 21.59
N ASN A 86 -19.34 5.62 20.42
CA ASN A 86 -18.49 4.99 19.42
C ASN A 86 -17.02 5.20 19.81
N ARG A 87 -16.28 4.10 19.95
CA ARG A 87 -14.83 4.10 20.15
C ARG A 87 -14.16 3.56 18.89
N GLU A 88 -13.11 4.24 18.45
CA GLU A 88 -12.27 3.76 17.35
C GLU A 88 -11.13 2.91 17.92
N GLU A 89 -10.92 1.76 17.30
CA GLU A 89 -9.85 0.83 17.66
C GLU A 89 -9.05 0.47 16.41
N ILE A 90 -7.73 0.31 16.60
CA ILE A 90 -6.82 -0.15 15.55
C ILE A 90 -6.63 -1.66 15.74
N VAL A 91 -7.16 -2.44 14.81
CA VAL A 91 -7.00 -3.90 14.80
C VAL A 91 -5.71 -4.24 14.08
N THR A 92 -4.59 -4.22 14.80
CA THR A 92 -3.25 -4.45 14.23
C THR A 92 -3.13 -5.82 13.55
N SER A 93 -3.85 -6.83 14.04
CA SER A 93 -3.88 -8.18 13.48
C SER A 93 -4.73 -8.33 12.21
N ALA A 94 -5.41 -7.28 11.75
CA ALA A 94 -6.27 -7.36 10.56
C ALA A 94 -5.47 -7.66 9.27
N TYR A 95 -4.19 -7.28 9.23
CA TYR A 95 -3.28 -7.50 8.11
C TYR A 95 -1.93 -7.99 8.61
N LYS A 96 -1.29 -8.84 7.83
CA LYS A 96 0.10 -9.27 8.04
C LYS A 96 0.99 -8.52 7.07
N GLU A 97 2.18 -8.14 7.53
CA GLU A 97 3.21 -7.59 6.65
C GLU A 97 3.63 -8.59 5.57
N GLY A 98 4.04 -8.07 4.41
CA GLY A 98 4.38 -8.84 3.23
C GLY A 98 3.30 -8.76 2.14
N CYS A 99 3.56 -9.47 1.04
CA CYS A 99 2.68 -9.51 -0.13
C CYS A 99 1.97 -10.86 -0.23
N PHE A 100 0.69 -10.85 -0.57
CA PHE A 100 -0.11 -12.04 -0.80
C PHE A 100 -1.15 -11.83 -1.89
N ILE A 101 -1.48 -12.91 -2.58
CA ILE A 101 -2.59 -12.93 -3.53
C ILE A 101 -3.88 -13.01 -2.75
N GLY A 102 -4.80 -12.09 -3.03
CA GLY A 102 -6.11 -12.06 -2.41
C GLY A 102 -6.97 -13.25 -2.84
N GLU A 103 -8.14 -13.34 -2.22
CA GLU A 103 -9.15 -14.31 -2.60
C GLU A 103 -9.60 -14.08 -4.06
N ASP A 104 -9.72 -15.17 -4.82
CA ASP A 104 -10.29 -15.11 -6.15
C ASP A 104 -11.81 -14.95 -6.05
N ARG A 105 -12.28 -13.77 -6.43
CA ARG A 105 -13.71 -13.41 -6.46
C ARG A 105 -14.27 -13.35 -7.88
N GLY A 106 -13.63 -14.04 -8.83
CA GLY A 106 -14.07 -14.12 -10.22
C GLY A 106 -13.69 -12.90 -11.07
N ALA A 107 -12.64 -12.17 -10.68
CA ALA A 107 -12.14 -11.08 -11.50
C ALA A 107 -11.56 -11.64 -12.82
N PRO A 108 -11.85 -11.06 -14.00
CA PRO A 108 -11.43 -11.63 -15.29
C PRO A 108 -9.93 -11.85 -15.46
N ALA A 109 -9.11 -11.10 -14.71
CA ALA A 109 -7.66 -11.19 -14.73
C ALA A 109 -7.06 -11.96 -13.53
N GLY A 110 -7.91 -12.52 -12.67
CA GLY A 110 -7.53 -13.17 -11.43
C GLY A 110 -7.50 -12.21 -10.22
N PRO A 111 -7.20 -12.76 -9.03
CA PRO A 111 -7.14 -12.00 -7.78
C PRO A 111 -6.07 -10.91 -7.79
N SER A 112 -6.33 -9.82 -7.07
CA SER A 112 -5.33 -8.76 -6.82
C SER A 112 -4.25 -9.24 -5.86
N GLU A 113 -3.03 -8.72 -6.00
CA GLU A 113 -2.00 -8.83 -4.97
C GLU A 113 -2.15 -7.68 -3.96
N TYR A 114 -1.98 -7.98 -2.68
CA TYR A 114 -1.99 -7.02 -1.59
C TYR A 114 -0.65 -7.08 -0.86
N CYS A 115 -0.03 -5.93 -0.64
CA CYS A 115 1.21 -5.79 0.12
C CYS A 115 1.01 -4.84 1.30
N PHE A 116 1.52 -5.21 2.48
CA PHE A 116 1.50 -4.40 3.68
C PHE A 116 2.88 -4.27 4.30
N CYS A 117 3.20 -3.11 4.86
CA CYS A 117 4.50 -2.82 5.47
C CYS A 117 4.38 -1.79 6.61
N GLY A 118 5.20 -1.93 7.65
CA GLY A 118 5.06 -1.21 8.92
C GLY A 118 5.99 -0.02 9.16
N HIS A 119 6.54 0.60 8.10
CA HIS A 119 7.39 1.79 8.25
C HIS A 119 6.93 2.93 7.34
N HIS A 120 7.25 4.17 7.72
CA HIS A 120 6.81 5.35 6.98
C HIS A 120 7.18 5.25 5.49
N LEU A 121 6.20 5.56 4.63
CA LEU A 121 6.31 5.67 3.19
C LEU A 121 6.80 4.39 2.47
N CYS A 122 6.63 3.23 3.12
CA CYS A 122 7.11 1.93 2.63
C CYS A 122 6.40 1.41 1.37
N ASN A 123 5.17 1.87 1.10
CA ASN A 123 4.36 1.42 -0.03
C ASN A 123 4.70 2.10 -1.37
N SER A 124 5.91 2.67 -1.48
CA SER A 124 6.42 3.31 -2.70
C SER A 124 6.74 2.34 -3.82
N SER A 125 7.03 1.06 -3.50
CA SER A 125 7.52 0.10 -4.48
C SER A 125 6.61 0.02 -5.70
N GLU A 126 7.20 -0.03 -6.89
CA GLU A 126 6.49 -0.34 -8.12
C GLU A 126 6.05 -1.82 -8.10
N PRO A 127 4.99 -2.22 -8.83
CA PRO A 127 4.66 -3.64 -8.97
C PRO A 127 5.92 -4.34 -9.48
N THR A 128 6.21 -5.52 -8.93
CA THR A 128 7.37 -6.32 -9.29
C THR A 128 7.27 -6.66 -10.78
N LYS A 129 7.80 -5.78 -11.64
CA LYS A 129 8.33 -6.23 -12.92
C LYS A 129 9.36 -7.28 -12.53
N THR A 130 9.26 -8.48 -13.09
CA THR A 130 10.27 -9.52 -12.93
C THR A 130 11.61 -8.93 -13.39
N ILE A 131 12.36 -8.34 -12.45
CA ILE A 131 13.72 -7.90 -12.71
C ILE A 131 14.49 -9.21 -12.84
N ASN A 132 14.99 -9.47 -14.04
CA ASN A 132 15.73 -10.67 -14.32
C ASN A 132 16.99 -10.66 -13.45
N MET A 133 16.99 -11.40 -12.34
CA MET A 133 18.07 -11.43 -11.34
C MET A 133 19.43 -11.77 -11.97
N SER A 134 19.42 -12.48 -13.10
CA SER A 134 20.58 -12.74 -13.95
C SER A 134 21.30 -11.46 -14.39
N TYR A 135 20.56 -10.39 -14.70
CA TYR A 135 21.12 -9.13 -15.17
C TYR A 135 21.88 -8.38 -14.07
N ILE A 136 21.37 -8.41 -12.84
CA ILE A 136 22.03 -7.82 -11.67
C ILE A 136 23.34 -8.56 -11.38
N PHE A 137 23.31 -9.90 -11.42
CA PHE A 137 24.51 -10.72 -11.24
C PHE A 137 25.60 -10.42 -12.29
N ILE A 138 25.22 -10.28 -13.57
CA ILE A 138 26.16 -9.95 -14.65
C ILE A 138 26.78 -8.55 -14.45
N LEU A 139 26.00 -7.56 -14.01
CA LEU A 139 26.54 -6.22 -13.75
C LEU A 139 27.53 -6.21 -12.59
N ILE A 140 27.24 -6.96 -11.51
CA ILE A 140 28.12 -7.07 -10.34
C ILE A 140 29.43 -7.77 -10.73
N THR A 141 29.38 -8.85 -11.51
CA THR A 141 30.60 -9.55 -11.93
C THR A 141 31.46 -8.67 -12.83
N VAL A 142 30.88 -7.98 -13.81
CA VAL A 142 31.63 -7.05 -14.69
C VAL A 142 32.30 -5.93 -13.88
N LEU A 143 31.60 -5.34 -12.90
CA LEU A 143 32.17 -4.32 -12.01
C LEU A 143 33.32 -4.85 -11.16
N LEU A 144 33.21 -6.06 -10.61
CA LEU A 144 34.28 -6.70 -9.86
C LEU A 144 35.51 -7.01 -10.73
N PHE A 145 35.31 -7.47 -11.96
CA PHE A 145 36.41 -7.71 -12.90
C PHE A 145 37.08 -6.40 -13.35
N ALA A 146 36.32 -5.32 -13.53
CA ALA A 146 36.85 -4.01 -13.93
C ALA A 146 37.63 -3.30 -12.80
N THR A 147 37.39 -3.63 -11.54
CA THR A 147 38.14 -3.07 -10.39
C THR A 147 39.34 -3.91 -9.97
N LEU A 148 39.45 -5.15 -10.48
CA LEU A 148 40.56 -6.08 -10.25
C LEU A 148 41.63 -6.05 -11.36
N LEU A 149 41.43 -5.23 -12.40
CA LEU A 149 42.33 -5.04 -13.55
C LEU A 149 43.06 -3.69 -13.49
#